data_AF-A0A661PGK2-F1
#
_entry.id   AF-A0A661PGK2-F1
#
_cell.length_a   1.000
_cell.length_b   1.000
_cell.length_c   1.000
_cell.angle_alpha   90.00
_cell.angle_beta   90.00
_cell.angle_gamma   90.00
#
_symmetry.space_group_name_H-M   'P 1'
#
loop_
_entity.id
_entity.type
_entity.pdbx_description
1 polymer ?
#
loop_
_entity_poly.entity_id
_entity_poly.type
_entity_poly.pdbx_seq_one_letter_code
_entity_poly.pdbx_strand_id
1 'polypeptide(L)'
;TSSIVTNGSADTLSADEAGVITLESDSAIDLTGTGNGETAAGFTDDQQISVANSISTVDVTTRVAAELSIKKADHALIQLDTIRADIGSVQNQLESTVRNISVTQQNVIAAESGIRDVDFAAESANFAKFQILAQSGSFAMAQANASLQNVLRLLQ
;
A
#
# COMPACT_ATOMS: atom_id res chain seq x y z
N THR A 1 -16.71 -45.61 -10.96
CA THR A 1 -16.24 -44.77 -9.84
C THR A 1 -14.74 -44.69 -9.89
N SER A 2 -14.18 -43.71 -10.59
CA SER A 2 -12.76 -43.40 -10.46
C SER A 2 -12.68 -41.89 -10.27
N SER A 3 -12.57 -41.47 -9.02
CA SER A 3 -12.27 -40.09 -8.65
C SER A 3 -10.77 -40.00 -8.55
N ILE A 4 -10.15 -39.32 -9.51
CA ILE A 4 -8.75 -38.95 -9.47
C ILE A 4 -8.71 -37.55 -8.85
N VAL A 5 -7.95 -37.42 -7.77
CA VAL A 5 -7.83 -36.20 -6.96
C VAL A 5 -6.90 -35.23 -7.69
N THR A 6 -7.42 -34.06 -8.08
CA THR A 6 -6.61 -32.93 -8.55
C THR A 6 -6.18 -32.08 -7.34
N ASN A 7 -4.94 -31.62 -7.34
CA ASN A 7 -4.36 -30.84 -6.25
C ASN A 7 -4.56 -29.33 -6.52
N GLY A 8 -5.82 -28.89 -6.50
CA GLY A 8 -6.16 -27.48 -6.70
C GLY A 8 -7.61 -27.29 -7.13
N SER A 9 -8.30 -26.31 -6.53
CA SER A 9 -9.74 -26.10 -6.71
C SER A 9 -10.18 -25.69 -8.13
N ALA A 10 -9.24 -25.44 -9.05
CA ALA A 10 -9.49 -24.99 -10.43
C ALA A 10 -9.10 -26.03 -11.51
N ASP A 11 -8.51 -27.16 -11.13
CA ASP A 11 -8.06 -28.19 -12.06
C ASP A 11 -9.14 -29.28 -12.21
N THR A 12 -9.73 -29.39 -13.40
CA THR A 12 -10.79 -30.36 -13.68
C THR A 12 -10.35 -31.34 -14.77
N LEU A 13 -10.46 -32.64 -14.46
CA LEU A 13 -10.20 -33.74 -15.37
C LEU A 13 -11.51 -34.51 -15.59
N SER A 14 -12.07 -34.42 -16.79
CA SER A 14 -13.33 -35.07 -17.17
C SER A 14 -13.14 -35.96 -18.39
N ALA A 15 -13.86 -37.09 -18.42
CA ALA A 15 -13.93 -38.00 -19.56
C ALA A 15 -15.37 -38.06 -20.08
N ASP A 16 -15.56 -37.76 -21.36
CA ASP A 16 -16.86 -37.91 -22.03
C ASP A 16 -17.13 -39.37 -22.44
N GLU A 17 -18.39 -39.75 -22.68
CA GLU A 17 -18.80 -41.07 -23.17
C GLU A 17 -18.11 -41.47 -24.50
N ALA A 18 -17.59 -40.49 -25.24
CA ALA A 18 -16.78 -40.69 -26.45
C ALA A 18 -15.28 -40.98 -26.18
N GLY A 19 -14.83 -41.06 -24.92
CA GLY A 19 -13.43 -41.33 -24.56
C GLY A 19 -12.49 -40.13 -24.70
N VAL A 20 -13.04 -38.91 -24.81
CA VAL A 20 -12.27 -37.66 -24.84
C VAL A 20 -11.94 -37.24 -23.41
N ILE A 21 -10.64 -37.04 -23.14
CA ILE A 21 -10.13 -36.52 -21.86
C ILE A 21 -9.96 -35.00 -22.00
N THR A 22 -10.65 -34.22 -21.17
CA THR A 22 -10.49 -32.76 -21.09
C THR A 22 -9.73 -32.39 -19.83
N LEU A 23 -8.63 -31.65 -19.99
CA LEU A 23 -7.80 -31.09 -18.91
C LEU A 23 -7.94 -29.55 -18.95
N GLU A 24 -8.43 -28.95 -17.88
CA GLU A 24 -8.56 -27.50 -17.74
C GLU A 24 -7.77 -27.03 -16.52
N SER A 25 -6.75 -26.18 -16.73
CA SER A 25 -5.88 -25.65 -15.67
C SER A 25 -5.55 -24.17 -15.90
N ASP A 26 -5.31 -23.44 -14.81
CA ASP A 26 -4.89 -22.04 -14.78
C ASP A 26 -3.42 -21.82 -15.15
N SER A 27 -2.64 -22.91 -15.20
CA SER A 27 -1.19 -22.94 -15.35
C SER A 27 -0.75 -23.92 -16.45
N ALA A 28 0.56 -24.07 -16.66
CA ALA A 28 1.08 -25.09 -17.57
C ALA A 28 0.67 -26.50 -17.09
N ILE A 29 0.10 -27.29 -18.00
CA ILE A 29 -0.28 -28.68 -17.74
C ILE A 29 0.93 -29.57 -18.08
N ASP A 30 1.66 -30.01 -17.06
CA ASP A 30 2.77 -30.96 -17.22
C ASP A 30 2.27 -32.40 -17.06
N LEU A 31 2.14 -33.11 -18.18
CA LEU A 31 1.81 -34.53 -18.21
C LEU A 31 3.11 -35.34 -18.11
N THR A 32 3.51 -35.75 -16.90
CA THR A 32 4.69 -36.61 -16.70
C THR A 32 4.28 -38.07 -16.47
N GLY A 33 4.85 -38.99 -17.24
CA GLY A 33 4.67 -40.43 -17.04
C GLY A 33 5.65 -40.97 -16.00
N THR A 34 5.18 -41.60 -14.93
CA THR A 34 6.05 -42.34 -13.98
C THR A 34 5.94 -43.84 -14.27
N GLY A 35 6.82 -44.35 -15.15
CA GLY A 35 6.85 -45.77 -15.47
C GLY A 35 7.91 -46.15 -16.52
N ASN A 36 8.47 -47.36 -16.39
CA ASN A 36 9.47 -47.95 -17.28
C ASN A 36 8.98 -48.11 -18.73
N GLY A 37 8.98 -47.06 -19.53
CA GLY A 37 8.63 -47.12 -20.96
C GLY A 37 7.14 -47.30 -21.26
N GLU A 38 6.26 -47.07 -20.29
CA GLU A 38 4.82 -47.04 -20.50
C GLU A 38 4.38 -45.57 -20.62
N THR A 39 3.87 -45.20 -21.79
CA THR A 39 3.32 -43.88 -22.09
C THR A 39 2.06 -43.66 -21.25
N ALA A 40 2.11 -42.78 -20.26
CA ALA A 40 0.90 -42.33 -19.59
C ALA A 40 -0.02 -41.70 -20.64
N ALA A 41 -1.17 -42.35 -20.91
CA ALA A 41 -2.16 -41.95 -21.91
C ALA A 41 -1.69 -41.94 -23.39
N GLY A 42 -0.61 -42.64 -23.76
CA GLY A 42 -0.19 -42.78 -25.17
C GLY A 42 0.60 -41.61 -25.74
N PHE A 43 0.97 -40.61 -24.92
CA PHE A 43 1.85 -39.50 -25.32
C PHE A 43 3.33 -39.90 -25.19
N THR A 44 4.15 -39.64 -26.21
CA THR A 44 5.60 -39.92 -26.19
C THR A 44 6.36 -38.86 -25.40
N ASP A 45 7.52 -39.22 -24.84
CA ASP A 45 8.38 -38.48 -23.89
C ASP A 45 8.87 -37.07 -24.33
N ASP A 46 8.47 -36.60 -25.51
CA ASP A 46 8.87 -35.32 -26.12
C ASP A 46 7.67 -34.53 -26.69
N GLN A 47 6.43 -34.97 -26.42
CA GLN A 47 5.21 -34.29 -26.86
C GLN A 47 4.79 -33.23 -25.84
N GLN A 48 5.30 -32.02 -25.98
CA GLN A 48 4.79 -30.86 -25.26
C GLN A 48 3.44 -30.43 -25.86
N ILE A 49 2.32 -30.83 -25.22
CA ILE A 49 1.00 -30.28 -25.57
C ILE A 49 0.90 -28.87 -24.96
N SER A 50 1.40 -27.88 -25.70
CA SER A 50 1.15 -26.48 -25.38
C SER A 50 -0.29 -26.15 -25.77
N VAL A 51 -1.22 -26.25 -24.81
CA VAL A 51 -2.53 -25.63 -24.96
C VAL A 51 -2.30 -24.13 -24.91
N ALA A 52 -2.25 -23.49 -26.09
CA ALA A 52 -2.21 -22.04 -26.18
C ALA A 52 -3.49 -21.47 -25.55
N ASN A 53 -3.41 -21.14 -24.26
CA ASN A 53 -4.45 -20.44 -23.51
C ASN A 53 -4.43 -18.92 -23.81
N SER A 54 -3.93 -18.55 -24.99
CA SER A 54 -3.89 -17.17 -25.44
C SER A 54 -5.22 -16.80 -26.07
N ILE A 55 -5.77 -15.66 -25.66
CA ILE A 55 -6.92 -15.02 -26.32
C ILE A 55 -6.60 -14.61 -27.78
N SER A 56 -5.32 -14.53 -28.15
CA SER A 56 -4.92 -14.15 -29.51
C SER A 56 -5.21 -15.19 -30.59
N THR A 57 -5.50 -16.44 -30.22
CA THR A 57 -5.73 -17.56 -31.17
C THR A 57 -7.11 -18.21 -30.99
N VAL A 58 -8.12 -17.37 -30.80
CA VAL A 58 -9.54 -17.76 -30.65
C VAL A 58 -10.14 -18.05 -32.03
N ASP A 59 -10.83 -19.19 -32.15
CA ASP A 59 -11.56 -19.60 -33.36
C ASP A 59 -13.03 -19.87 -33.00
N VAL A 60 -13.95 -19.30 -33.77
CA VAL A 60 -15.41 -19.36 -33.55
C VAL A 60 -16.13 -20.00 -34.76
N THR A 61 -15.37 -20.57 -35.70
CA THR A 61 -15.92 -21.12 -36.95
C THR A 61 -16.71 -22.41 -36.77
N THR A 62 -16.48 -23.14 -35.66
CA THR A 62 -17.22 -24.35 -35.30
C THR A 62 -17.84 -24.21 -33.91
N ARG A 63 -18.92 -24.96 -33.64
CA ARG A 63 -19.59 -24.94 -32.33
C ARG A 63 -18.63 -25.27 -31.18
N VAL A 64 -17.80 -26.28 -31.36
CA VAL A 64 -16.83 -26.72 -30.34
C VAL A 64 -15.74 -25.66 -30.12
N ALA A 65 -15.23 -25.05 -31.19
CA ALA A 65 -14.23 -23.98 -31.07
C ALA A 65 -14.81 -22.72 -30.41
N ALA A 66 -16.09 -22.41 -30.68
CA ALA A 66 -16.81 -21.32 -30.03
C ALA A 66 -17.00 -21.54 -28.52
N GLU A 67 -17.39 -22.75 -28.10
CA GLU A 67 -17.52 -23.09 -26.68
C GLU A 67 -16.19 -23.00 -25.94
N LEU A 68 -15.10 -23.50 -26.54
CA LEU A 68 -13.76 -23.38 -25.99
C LEU A 68 -13.30 -21.91 -25.88
N SER A 69 -13.64 -21.11 -26.88
CA SER A 69 -13.34 -19.68 -26.92
C SER A 69 -14.04 -18.90 -25.81
N ILE A 70 -15.30 -19.23 -25.51
CA ILE A 70 -16.04 -18.64 -24.37
C ILE A 70 -15.34 -18.97 -23.06
N LYS A 71 -14.99 -20.25 -22.83
CA LYS A 71 -14.28 -20.67 -21.62
C LYS A 71 -12.93 -19.93 -21.44
N LYS A 72 -12.17 -19.75 -22.52
CA LYS A 72 -10.91 -18.97 -22.48
C LYS A 72 -11.16 -17.52 -22.08
N ALA A 73 -12.21 -16.90 -22.61
CA ALA A 73 -12.57 -15.53 -22.27
C ALA A 73 -13.01 -15.42 -20.80
N ASP A 74 -13.83 -16.35 -20.30
CA ASP A 74 -14.26 -16.38 -18.90
C ASP A 74 -13.06 -16.49 -17.95
N HIS A 75 -12.10 -17.35 -18.26
CA HIS A 75 -10.88 -17.47 -17.45
C HIS A 75 -10.05 -16.17 -17.44
N ALA A 76 -9.88 -15.54 -18.61
CA ALA A 76 -9.17 -14.26 -18.70
C ALA A 76 -9.90 -13.14 -17.93
N LEU A 77 -11.23 -13.15 -17.91
CA LEU A 77 -12.04 -12.22 -17.11
C LEU A 77 -11.82 -12.45 -15.62
N ILE A 78 -11.84 -13.70 -15.15
CA ILE A 78 -11.57 -14.04 -13.74
C ILE A 78 -10.16 -13.57 -13.32
N GLN A 79 -9.15 -13.75 -14.17
CA GLN A 79 -7.80 -13.25 -13.90
C GLN A 79 -7.76 -11.72 -13.81
N LEU A 80 -8.41 -11.03 -14.74
CA LEU A 80 -8.50 -9.57 -14.71
C LEU A 80 -9.21 -9.08 -13.45
N ASP A 81 -10.30 -9.72 -13.05
CA ASP A 81 -11.06 -9.37 -11.86
C ASP A 81 -10.27 -9.63 -10.58
N THR A 82 -9.44 -10.68 -10.55
CA THR A 82 -8.50 -10.94 -9.45
C THR A 82 -7.49 -9.79 -9.33
N ILE A 83 -6.86 -9.38 -10.44
CA ILE A 83 -5.92 -8.25 -10.45
C ILE A 83 -6.62 -6.95 -10.01
N ARG A 84 -7.85 -6.71 -10.47
CA ARG A 84 -8.64 -5.54 -10.05
C ARG A 84 -8.97 -5.57 -8.56
N ALA A 85 -9.31 -6.74 -8.01
CA ALA A 85 -9.57 -6.92 -6.59
C ALA A 85 -8.31 -6.63 -5.76
N ASP A 86 -7.14 -7.09 -6.20
CA ASP A 86 -5.85 -6.82 -5.55
C ASP A 86 -5.51 -5.32 -5.57
N ILE A 87 -5.68 -4.65 -6.72
CA ILE A 87 -5.50 -3.20 -6.83
C ILE A 87 -6.46 -2.47 -5.89
N GLY A 88 -7.73 -2.88 -5.83
CA GLY A 88 -8.73 -2.31 -4.93
C GLY A 88 -8.37 -2.49 -3.45
N SER A 89 -7.84 -3.66 -3.06
CA SER A 89 -7.35 -3.91 -1.70
C SER A 89 -6.18 -2.99 -1.34
N VAL A 90 -5.20 -2.87 -2.23
CA VAL A 90 -4.05 -1.97 -2.03
C VAL A 90 -4.50 -0.51 -1.96
N GLN A 91 -5.46 -0.09 -2.78
CA GLN A 91 -6.01 1.27 -2.72
C GLN A 91 -6.65 1.56 -1.36
N ASN A 92 -7.44 0.63 -0.82
CA ASN A 92 -8.03 0.78 0.52
C ASN A 92 -6.96 0.89 1.62
N GLN A 93 -5.90 0.08 1.53
CA GLN A 93 -4.77 0.14 2.47
C GLN A 93 -4.05 1.49 2.39
N LEU A 94 -3.80 1.99 1.18
CA LEU A 94 -3.18 3.30 0.95
C LEU A 94 -4.05 4.42 1.51
N GLU A 95 -5.35 4.40 1.26
CA GLU A 95 -6.26 5.44 1.76
C GLU A 95 -6.31 5.45 3.29
N SER A 96 -6.35 4.27 3.93
CA SER A 96 -6.28 4.15 5.40
C SER A 96 -4.95 4.65 5.96
N THR A 97 -3.85 4.33 5.27
CA THR A 97 -2.50 4.78 5.66
C THR A 97 -2.38 6.29 5.56
N VAL A 98 -2.87 6.90 4.48
CA VAL A 98 -2.89 8.35 4.30
C VAL A 98 -3.70 9.02 5.40
N ARG A 99 -4.91 8.54 5.71
CA ARG A 99 -5.72 9.08 6.80
C ARG A 99 -4.99 9.02 8.15
N ASN A 100 -4.34 7.90 8.45
CA ASN A 100 -3.58 7.74 9.69
C ASN A 100 -2.36 8.70 9.75
N ILE A 101 -1.61 8.82 8.66
CA ILE A 101 -0.47 9.74 8.57
C ILE A 101 -0.92 11.19 8.71
N SER A 102 -2.02 11.59 8.07
CA SER A 102 -2.54 12.96 8.20
C SER A 102 -2.90 13.30 9.64
N VAL A 103 -3.58 12.40 10.36
CA VAL A 103 -3.89 12.62 11.78
C VAL A 103 -2.61 12.70 12.62
N THR A 104 -1.67 11.79 12.37
CA THR A 104 -0.38 11.78 13.08
C THR A 104 0.42 13.06 12.82
N GLN A 105 0.43 13.54 11.58
CA GLN A 105 1.08 14.80 11.20
C GLN A 105 0.46 15.98 11.95
N GLN A 106 -0.87 16.07 12.02
CA GLN A 106 -1.52 17.16 12.77
C GLN A 106 -1.18 17.11 14.26
N ASN A 107 -1.15 15.91 14.85
CA ASN A 107 -0.76 15.74 16.25
C ASN A 107 0.71 16.13 16.49
N VAL A 108 1.61 15.80 15.56
CA VAL A 108 3.03 16.18 15.64
C VAL A 108 3.20 17.70 15.50
N ILE A 109 2.51 18.34 14.56
CA ILE A 109 2.56 19.80 14.39
C ILE A 109 2.00 20.50 15.63
N ALA A 110 0.91 20.02 16.20
CA ALA A 110 0.34 20.58 17.43
C ALA A 110 1.30 20.41 18.63
N ALA A 111 1.95 19.26 18.75
CA ALA A 111 2.97 19.03 19.77
C ALA A 111 4.22 19.90 19.55
N GLU A 112 4.66 20.08 18.31
CA GLU A 112 5.76 20.98 17.97
C GLU A 112 5.40 22.44 18.29
N SER A 113 4.21 22.90 17.91
CA SER A 113 3.69 24.23 18.23
C SER A 113 3.69 24.47 19.74
N GLY A 114 3.26 23.50 20.55
CA GLY A 114 3.30 23.60 22.02
C GLY A 114 4.72 23.71 22.62
N ILE A 115 5.75 23.26 21.90
CA ILE A 115 7.16 23.34 22.37
C ILE A 115 7.83 24.60 21.83
N ARG A 116 7.57 24.95 20.57
CA ARG A 116 8.34 25.94 19.82
C ARG A 116 7.66 27.31 19.79
N ASP A 117 6.34 27.34 19.78
CA ASP A 117 5.60 28.60 19.74
C ASP A 117 5.49 29.17 21.14
N VAL A 118 5.79 30.46 21.27
CA VAL A 118 5.66 31.20 22.52
C VAL A 118 4.30 31.89 22.58
N ASP A 119 3.69 31.93 23.77
CA ASP A 119 2.48 32.73 23.98
C ASP A 119 2.81 34.22 23.86
N PHE A 120 2.33 34.84 22.79
CA PHE A 120 2.56 36.25 22.49
C PHE A 120 2.07 37.18 23.60
N ALA A 121 0.99 36.84 24.30
CA ALA A 121 0.48 37.68 25.39
C ALA A 121 1.44 37.68 26.58
N ALA A 122 1.96 36.51 26.95
CA ALA A 122 2.93 36.38 28.04
C ALA A 122 4.27 37.05 27.68
N GLU A 123 4.76 36.85 26.45
CA GLU A 123 6.02 37.43 25.99
C GLU A 123 5.94 38.96 25.86
N SER A 124 4.80 39.50 25.40
CA SER A 124 4.58 40.95 25.32
C SER A 124 4.53 41.61 26.70
N ALA A 125 3.93 40.94 27.69
CA ALA A 125 3.91 41.42 29.07
C ALA A 125 5.30 41.40 29.70
N ASN A 126 6.08 40.33 29.45
CA ASN A 126 7.47 40.26 29.90
C ASN A 126 8.35 41.31 29.21
N PHE A 127 8.22 41.49 27.90
CA PHE A 127 8.92 42.52 27.15
C PHE A 127 8.60 43.92 27.69
N ALA A 128 7.32 44.24 27.91
CA ALA A 128 6.90 45.51 28.49
C ALA A 128 7.45 45.71 29.91
N LYS A 129 7.44 44.66 30.74
CA LYS A 129 8.04 44.68 32.08
C LYS A 129 9.54 44.96 32.03
N PHE A 130 10.29 44.29 31.15
CA PHE A 130 11.72 44.53 31.00
C PHE A 130 12.03 45.92 30.46
N GLN A 131 11.19 46.43 29.55
CA GLN A 131 11.34 47.79 29.02
C GLN A 131 11.10 48.85 30.11
N ILE A 132 10.06 48.68 30.94
CA ILE A 132 9.82 49.54 32.11
C ILE A 132 10.98 49.42 33.10
N LEU A 133 11.45 48.21 33.39
CA LEU A 133 12.57 47.99 34.32
C LEU A 133 13.87 48.66 33.84
N ALA A 134 14.19 48.57 32.55
CA ALA A 134 15.36 49.23 31.97
C ALA A 134 15.26 50.76 32.08
N GLN A 135 14.08 51.32 31.82
CA GLN A 135 13.84 52.75 31.98
C GLN A 135 13.94 53.18 33.45
N SER A 136 13.28 52.45 34.37
CA SER A 136 13.36 52.70 35.82
C SER A 136 14.77 52.53 36.37
N GLY A 137 15.54 51.56 35.87
CA GLY A 137 16.94 51.34 36.26
C GLY A 137 17.82 52.52 35.87
N SER A 138 17.65 53.05 34.66
CA SER A 138 18.34 54.27 34.21
C SER A 138 17.98 55.49 35.07
N PHE A 139 16.69 55.68 35.38
CA PHE A 139 16.24 56.75 36.29
C PHE A 139 16.79 56.59 37.71
N ALA A 140 16.80 55.36 38.25
CA ALA A 140 17.34 55.07 39.58
C ALA A 140 18.85 55.34 39.64
N MET A 141 19.60 54.99 38.60
CA MET A 141 21.04 55.30 38.49
C MET A 141 21.28 56.81 38.43
N ALA A 142 20.48 57.54 37.65
CA ALA A 142 20.56 59.00 37.60
C ALA A 142 20.27 59.64 38.97
N GLN A 143 19.25 59.15 39.68
CA GLN A 143 18.89 59.62 41.02
C GLN A 143 19.96 59.31 42.07
N ALA A 144 20.55 58.12 42.03
CA ALA A 144 21.64 57.73 42.92
C ALA A 144 22.85 58.66 42.74
N ASN A 145 23.25 58.92 41.49
CA ASN A 145 24.34 59.84 41.17
C ASN A 145 24.07 61.28 41.65
N ALA A 146 22.84 61.78 41.49
CA ALA A 146 22.46 63.10 41.99
C ALA A 146 22.49 63.19 43.52
N SER A 147 22.08 62.13 44.23
CA SER A 147 22.13 62.09 45.69
C SER A 147 23.56 62.10 46.23
N LEU A 148 24.50 61.40 45.58
CA LEU A 148 25.92 61.40 45.95
C LEU A 148 26.56 62.79 45.81
N GLN A 149 26.21 63.54 44.77
CA GLN A 149 26.68 64.92 44.59
C GLN A 149 26.13 65.86 45.67
N ASN A 150 24.89 65.67 46.11
CA ASN A 150 24.30 66.44 47.21
C ASN A 150 24.99 66.16 48.56
N VAL A 151 25.42 64.92 48.81
CA VAL A 151 26.20 64.57 50.02
C VAL A 151 27.58 65.23 50.00
N LEU A 152 28.26 65.24 48.85
CA LEU A 152 29.54 65.95 48.69
C LEU A 152 29.42 67.46 48.92
N ARG A 153 28.27 68.05 48.59
CA ARG A 153 27.97 69.46 48.86
C ARG A 153 27.71 69.78 50.34
N LEU A 154 27.40 68.76 51.15
CA LEU A 154 27.18 68.90 52.60
C LEU A 154 28.46 68.68 53.44
N LEU A 155 29.52 68.14 52.82
CA LEU A 155 30.81 67.87 53.47
C LEU A 155 31.89 68.92 53.14
N GLN A 156 31.58 69.89 52.29
CA GLN A 156 32.38 71.10 52.02
C GLN A 156 31.74 72.29 52.75
#